data_AF-A0A8J3S062-F1
#
_entry.id   AF-A0A8J3S062-F1
#
_cell.length_a   1.000
_cell.length_b   1.000
_cell.length_c   1.000
_cell.angle_alpha   90.00
_cell.angle_beta   90.00
_cell.angle_gamma   90.00
#
_symmetry.space_group_name_H-M   'P 1'
#
loop_
_entity.id
_entity.type
_entity.pdbx_description
1 polymer ?
#
loop_
_entity_poly.entity_id
_entity_poly.type
_entity_poly.pdbx_seq_one_letter_code
_entity_poly.pdbx_strand_id
1 'polypeptide(L)'
;MNVRRWTTLVSATALAATALVTGTATAASAAPTDCSHQVSGLQASSYCATGTGEHRIRVLQRHFLPEVGLIPIIGPWQPAGTASVTGITPHQIVSIWVETR
;
A
#
# COMPACT_ATOMS: atom_id res chain seq x y z
N MET A 1 57.63 61.78 -8.76
CA MET A 1 58.22 60.83 -7.79
C MET A 1 57.43 59.54 -7.89
N ASN A 2 58.10 58.46 -8.32
CA ASN A 2 57.56 57.11 -8.41
C ASN A 2 57.57 56.47 -7.01
N VAL A 3 56.50 55.75 -6.61
CA VAL A 3 56.61 54.45 -5.91
C VAL A 3 55.33 53.63 -6.17
N ARG A 4 55.51 52.51 -6.89
CA ARG A 4 54.59 51.35 -6.92
C ARG A 4 54.61 50.63 -5.57
N ARG A 5 53.48 50.12 -5.10
CA ARG A 5 53.42 48.96 -4.19
C ARG A 5 52.40 47.94 -4.70
N TRP A 6 52.82 46.68 -4.68
CA TRP A 6 52.16 45.50 -5.23
C TRP A 6 51.49 44.66 -4.13
N THR A 7 50.49 43.86 -4.56
CA THR A 7 50.04 42.54 -4.04
C THR A 7 49.55 42.49 -2.58
N THR A 8 48.44 41.86 -2.22
CA THR A 8 47.99 40.45 -2.36
C THR A 8 46.56 40.44 -1.74
N LEU A 9 45.59 39.56 -2.03
CA LEU A 9 45.52 38.16 -1.60
C LEU A 9 44.16 37.58 -2.04
N VAL A 10 44.18 36.34 -2.52
CA VAL A 10 43.04 35.49 -2.88
C VAL A 10 42.31 35.02 -1.62
N SER A 11 40.97 35.03 -1.61
CA SER A 11 40.09 34.21 -0.75
C SER A 11 38.66 34.27 -1.31
N ALA A 12 38.18 33.25 -2.01
CA ALA A 12 37.55 32.03 -1.48
C ALA A 12 36.02 32.16 -1.31
N THR A 13 35.31 31.30 -2.05
CA THR A 13 34.08 30.59 -1.68
C THR A 13 32.80 31.37 -1.36
N ALA A 14 31.78 31.19 -2.20
CA ALA A 14 30.49 30.65 -1.76
C ALA A 14 29.68 30.15 -2.97
N LEU A 15 29.50 28.83 -3.05
CA LEU A 15 28.56 28.19 -3.95
C LEU A 15 27.15 28.67 -3.60
N ALA A 16 26.46 29.31 -4.56
CA ALA A 16 25.02 29.50 -4.44
C ALA A 16 24.34 28.16 -4.70
N ALA A 17 24.18 27.36 -3.63
CA ALA A 17 23.35 26.17 -3.64
C ALA A 17 21.90 26.60 -3.85
N THR A 18 21.36 26.34 -5.04
CA THR A 18 19.92 26.34 -5.27
C THR A 18 19.32 25.30 -4.34
N ALA A 19 18.61 25.77 -3.32
CA ALA A 19 17.82 24.93 -2.44
C ALA A 19 16.77 24.19 -3.27
N LEU A 20 17.05 22.92 -3.57
CA LEU A 20 16.03 21.97 -3.98
C LEU A 20 15.06 21.86 -2.81
N VAL A 21 13.92 22.54 -2.94
CA VAL A 21 12.74 22.23 -2.14
C VAL A 21 12.31 20.84 -2.56
N THR A 22 12.93 19.80 -1.99
CA THR A 22 12.38 18.46 -2.02
C THR A 22 11.11 18.55 -1.22
N GLY A 23 9.99 18.69 -1.94
CA GLY A 23 8.66 18.63 -1.35
C GLY A 23 8.63 17.42 -0.44
N THR A 24 8.35 17.66 0.84
CA THR A 24 7.90 16.61 1.74
C THR A 24 6.55 16.15 1.21
N ALA A 25 6.56 15.34 0.15
CA ALA A 25 5.43 14.48 -0.14
C ALA A 25 5.30 13.64 1.12
N THR A 26 4.37 14.05 2.00
CA THR A 26 3.89 13.18 3.05
C THR A 26 3.66 11.85 2.38
N ALA A 27 4.34 10.79 2.83
CA ALA A 27 4.02 9.45 2.40
C ALA A 27 2.57 9.22 2.80
N ALA A 28 1.65 9.61 1.92
CA ALA A 28 0.28 9.19 1.99
C ALA A 28 0.42 7.68 1.88
N SER A 29 0.24 7.00 3.01
CA SER A 29 0.09 5.55 3.08
C SER A 29 -1.14 5.25 2.24
N ALA A 30 -0.97 5.18 0.92
CA ALA A 30 -2.05 5.08 -0.02
C ALA A 30 -2.47 3.62 0.04
N ALA A 31 -3.51 3.29 0.81
CA ALA A 31 -4.06 1.95 0.87
C ALA A 31 -4.29 1.39 -0.55
N PRO A 32 -4.26 0.07 -0.75
CA PRO A 32 -4.56 -0.50 -2.06
C PRO A 32 -5.90 0.00 -2.60
N THR A 33 -5.93 0.34 -3.88
CA THR A 33 -7.10 0.87 -4.59
C THR A 33 -7.49 -0.05 -5.75
N ASP A 34 -8.65 0.22 -6.35
CA ASP A 34 -9.22 -0.60 -7.43
C ASP A 34 -9.35 -2.08 -7.04
N CYS A 35 -9.83 -2.30 -5.81
CA CYS A 35 -10.01 -3.61 -5.24
C CYS A 35 -11.29 -4.28 -5.73
N SER A 36 -11.17 -5.53 -6.15
CA SER A 36 -12.27 -6.40 -6.53
C SER A 36 -12.14 -7.74 -5.81
N HIS A 37 -13.23 -8.49 -5.76
CA HIS A 37 -13.24 -9.85 -5.26
C HIS A 37 -14.08 -10.75 -6.16
N GLN A 38 -13.76 -12.03 -6.15
CA GLN A 38 -14.48 -13.04 -6.91
C GLN A 38 -14.58 -14.33 -6.09
N VAL A 39 -15.65 -15.09 -6.35
CA VAL A 39 -15.79 -16.47 -5.89
C VAL A 39 -15.84 -17.37 -7.10
N SER A 40 -15.06 -18.45 -7.06
CA SER A 40 -15.05 -19.50 -8.08
C SER A 40 -14.96 -20.86 -7.41
N GLY A 41 -16.05 -21.65 -7.50
CA GLY A 41 -16.16 -22.91 -6.77
C GLY A 41 -16.01 -22.72 -5.26
N LEU A 42 -15.09 -23.48 -4.66
CA LEU A 42 -14.75 -23.41 -3.23
C LEU A 42 -13.55 -22.49 -2.95
N GLN A 43 -13.36 -21.45 -3.77
CA GLN A 43 -12.29 -20.49 -3.62
C GLN A 43 -12.84 -19.07 -3.67
N ALA A 44 -12.33 -18.20 -2.80
CA ALA A 44 -12.56 -16.77 -2.84
C ALA A 44 -11.22 -16.05 -3.04
N SER A 45 -11.23 -15.02 -3.87
CA SER A 45 -10.06 -14.21 -4.16
C SER A 45 -10.37 -12.73 -4.11
N SER A 46 -9.35 -11.94 -3.84
CA SER A 46 -9.35 -10.48 -4.01
C SER A 46 -8.14 -10.05 -4.82
N TYR A 47 -8.28 -8.92 -5.49
CA TYR A 47 -7.21 -8.27 -6.24
C TYR A 47 -7.40 -6.76 -6.18
N CYS A 48 -6.37 -6.04 -5.77
CA CYS A 48 -6.29 -4.58 -5.88
C CYS A 48 -5.24 -4.23 -6.92
N ALA A 49 -5.61 -3.48 -7.95
CA ALA A 49 -4.74 -3.21 -9.10
C ALA A 49 -3.65 -2.18 -8.80
N THR A 50 -3.96 -1.23 -7.92
CA THR A 50 -3.15 -0.02 -7.70
C THR A 50 -3.01 0.30 -6.21
N GLY A 51 -2.24 1.33 -5.88
CA GLY A 51 -1.97 1.77 -4.51
C GLY A 51 -0.71 1.15 -3.90
N THR A 52 -0.51 1.43 -2.62
CA THR A 52 0.60 0.90 -1.80
C THR A 52 0.03 0.11 -0.62
N GLY A 53 0.83 -0.71 0.06
CA GLY A 53 0.34 -1.53 1.18
C GLY A 53 -0.23 -2.88 0.76
N GLU A 54 -1.03 -3.48 1.63
CA GLU A 54 -1.50 -4.86 1.51
C GLU A 54 -3.03 -4.94 1.53
N HIS A 55 -3.57 -5.95 0.86
CA HIS A 55 -4.98 -6.31 0.89
C HIS A 55 -5.17 -7.79 1.19
N ARG A 56 -6.36 -8.15 1.69
CA ARG A 56 -6.78 -9.55 1.81
C ARG A 56 -8.27 -9.73 1.61
N ILE A 57 -8.66 -10.91 1.13
CA ILE A 57 -10.05 -11.31 1.07
C ILE A 57 -10.56 -11.73 2.46
N ARG A 58 -11.76 -11.28 2.81
CA ARG A 58 -12.54 -11.82 3.93
C ARG A 58 -13.87 -12.35 3.43
N VAL A 59 -14.23 -13.52 3.92
CA VAL A 59 -15.51 -14.16 3.65
C VAL A 59 -16.14 -14.52 4.97
N LEU A 60 -17.41 -14.16 5.13
CA LEU A 60 -18.23 -14.55 6.27
C LEU A 60 -19.27 -15.54 5.76
N GLN A 61 -19.21 -16.78 6.23
CA GLN A 61 -20.21 -17.80 5.90
C GLN A 61 -21.12 -18.05 7.10
N ARG A 62 -22.31 -18.59 6.86
CA ARG A 62 -23.23 -19.04 7.91
C ARG A 62 -23.28 -20.56 7.90
N HIS A 63 -22.99 -21.16 9.04
CA HIS A 63 -23.15 -22.60 9.22
C HIS A 63 -24.64 -22.97 9.14
N PHE A 64 -24.95 -24.19 8.68
CA PHE A 64 -26.34 -24.64 8.54
C PHE A 64 -27.03 -24.85 9.90
N LEU A 65 -26.28 -25.28 10.92
CA LEU A 65 -26.74 -25.27 12.32
C LEU A 65 -26.65 -23.86 12.88
N PRO A 66 -27.76 -23.27 13.37
CA PRO A 66 -27.77 -21.91 13.90
C PRO A 66 -26.91 -21.77 15.17
N GLU A 67 -26.72 -22.85 15.93
CA GLU A 67 -25.90 -22.89 17.15
C GLU A 67 -24.40 -22.66 16.89
N VAL A 68 -23.91 -23.01 15.68
CA VAL A 68 -22.51 -22.78 15.29
C VAL A 68 -22.30 -21.34 14.82
N GLY A 69 -23.32 -20.73 14.22
CA GLY A 69 -23.30 -19.32 13.82
C GLY A 69 -22.47 -19.02 12.58
N LEU A 70 -21.62 -17.99 12.67
CA LEU A 70 -20.88 -17.42 11.55
C LEU A 70 -19.45 -17.96 11.50
N ILE A 71 -18.98 -18.27 10.30
CA ILE A 71 -17.65 -18.82 10.02
C ILE A 71 -16.84 -17.75 9.28
N PRO A 72 -15.89 -17.07 9.95
CA PRO A 72 -14.98 -16.15 9.29
C PRO A 72 -13.85 -16.91 8.59
N ILE A 73 -13.69 -16.68 7.29
CA ILE A 73 -12.59 -17.19 6.49
C ILE A 73 -11.79 -16.00 5.97
N ILE A 74 -10.47 -16.06 6.15
CA ILE A 74 -9.56 -14.95 5.91
C ILE A 74 -8.45 -15.43 4.99
N GLY A 75 -8.19 -14.68 3.92
CA GLY A 75 -7.03 -14.90 3.05
C GLY A 75 -5.75 -14.28 3.60
N PRO A 76 -4.60 -14.59 2.99
CA PRO A 76 -3.33 -13.97 3.35
C PRO A 76 -3.33 -12.48 2.97
N TRP A 77 -2.59 -11.66 3.72
CA TRP A 77 -2.25 -10.32 3.26
C TRP A 77 -1.32 -10.43 2.04
N GLN A 78 -1.61 -9.64 1.01
CA GLN A 78 -0.85 -9.59 -0.23
C GLN A 78 -0.68 -8.15 -0.67
N PRO A 79 0.44 -7.77 -1.28
CA PRO A 79 0.60 -6.42 -1.81
C PRO A 79 -0.38 -6.16 -2.95
N ALA A 80 -0.67 -4.88 -3.21
CA ALA A 80 -1.34 -4.47 -4.45
C ALA A 80 -0.62 -5.06 -5.69
N GLY A 81 -1.38 -5.45 -6.70
CA GLY A 81 -0.88 -6.16 -7.88
C GLY A 81 -0.77 -7.69 -7.71
N THR A 82 -1.01 -8.23 -6.51
CA THR A 82 -1.04 -9.68 -6.25
C THR A 82 -2.41 -10.12 -5.75
N ALA A 83 -2.86 -11.32 -6.13
CA ALA A 83 -4.14 -11.85 -5.65
C ALA A 83 -4.01 -12.47 -4.25
N SER A 84 -4.93 -12.13 -3.34
CA SER A 84 -5.12 -12.84 -2.06
C SER A 84 -6.21 -13.88 -2.24
N VAL A 85 -5.89 -15.14 -1.96
CA VAL A 85 -6.75 -16.30 -2.25
C VAL A 85 -6.94 -17.15 -1.00
N THR A 86 -8.16 -17.62 -0.77
CA THR A 86 -8.48 -18.54 0.32
C THR A 86 -9.52 -19.58 -0.09
N GLY A 87 -9.44 -20.77 0.51
CA GLY A 87 -10.44 -21.82 0.36
C GLY A 87 -11.66 -21.51 1.22
N ILE A 88 -12.84 -21.68 0.65
CA ILE A 88 -14.12 -21.55 1.37
C ILE A 88 -14.83 -22.89 1.46
N THR A 89 -15.78 -23.00 2.38
CA THR A 89 -16.58 -24.22 2.57
C THR A 89 -17.89 -24.13 1.78
N PRO A 90 -18.63 -25.25 1.56
CA PRO A 90 -19.94 -25.24 0.90
C PRO A 90 -21.06 -24.70 1.82
N HIS A 91 -20.77 -23.70 2.64
CA HIS A 91 -21.73 -23.00 3.48
C HIS A 91 -22.22 -21.71 2.81
N GLN A 92 -23.38 -21.20 3.22
CA GLN A 92 -23.94 -19.98 2.66
C GLN A 92 -23.01 -18.80 2.93
N ILE A 93 -22.60 -18.09 1.88
CA ILE A 93 -21.87 -16.83 2.02
C ILE A 93 -22.85 -15.73 2.45
N VAL A 94 -22.53 -15.07 3.57
CA VAL A 94 -23.29 -13.93 4.12
C VAL A 94 -22.72 -12.62 3.60
N SER A 95 -21.40 -12.50 3.58
CA SER A 95 -20.71 -11.29 3.13
C SER A 95 -19.30 -11.61 2.65
N ILE A 96 -18.83 -10.82 1.69
CA ILE A 96 -17.46 -10.84 1.17
C ILE A 96 -17.00 -9.40 1.06
N TRP A 97 -15.78 -9.14 1.51
CA TRP A 97 -15.16 -7.82 1.34
C TRP A 97 -13.64 -7.93 1.28
N VAL A 98 -13.01 -6.89 0.75
CA VAL A 98 -11.57 -6.72 0.75
C VAL A 98 -11.19 -5.84 1.94
N GLU A 99 -10.25 -6.30 2.75
CA GLU A 99 -9.64 -5.50 3.81
C GLU A 99 -8.29 -4.99 3.31
N THR A 100 -7.98 -3.72 3.60
CA THR A 100 -6.77 -3.02 3.14
C THR A 100 -6.01 -2.44 4.32
N ARG A 101 -4.67 -2.40 4.27
CA ARG A 101 -3.82 -1.75 5.26
C ARG A 101 -2.51 -1.22 4.69
#